data_AF-A0A376SVF1-F1
#
_entry.id   AF-A0A376SVF1-F1
#
_cell.length_a   1.000
_cell.length_b   1.000
_cell.length_c   1.000
_cell.angle_alpha   90.00
_cell.angle_beta   90.00
_cell.angle_gamma   90.00
#
_symmetry.space_group_name_H-M   'P 1'
#
loop_
_entity.id
_entity.type
_entity.pdbx_description
1 polymer ?
#
loop_
_entity_poly.entity_id
_entity_poly.type
_entity_poly.pdbx_seq_one_letter_code
_entity_poly.pdbx_strand_id
1 'polypeptide(L)'
;MITAKAYGNNASRPIPVRVGNEEQTLVLGNEVTTTTLHFDNPTDADTLVIVPPEPVSTNEGNILGHSPRKLGIGMVEIKVVEREG
;
A
#
# COMPACT_ATOMS: atom_id res chain seq x y z
N MET A 1 -4.72 -2.21 9.38
CA MET A 1 -3.46 -2.99 9.37
C MET A 1 -3.11 -3.35 7.93
N ILE A 2 -1.86 -3.15 7.53
CA ILE A 2 -1.35 -3.45 6.20
C ILE A 2 -0.10 -4.32 6.37
N THR A 3 -0.08 -5.51 5.79
CA THR A 3 1.09 -6.38 5.71
C THR A 3 1.57 -6.40 4.27
N ALA A 4 2.76 -5.84 4.00
CA ALA A 4 3.25 -5.64 2.65
C ALA A 4 4.77 -5.42 2.62
N LYS A 5 5.34 -5.40 1.40
CA LYS A 5 6.68 -4.91 1.10
C LYS A 5 6.63 -3.88 -0.04
N ALA A 6 7.58 -2.96 -0.10
CA ALA A 6 7.74 -2.08 -1.25
C ALA A 6 8.42 -2.81 -2.42
N TYR A 7 8.10 -2.34 -3.63
CA TYR A 7 8.73 -2.81 -4.86
C TYR A 7 9.70 -1.78 -5.43
N GLY A 8 10.88 -2.23 -5.85
CA GLY A 8 11.89 -1.40 -6.52
C GLY A 8 12.23 -0.14 -5.70
N ASN A 9 12.22 1.02 -6.37
CA ASN A 9 12.56 2.29 -5.77
C ASN A 9 11.56 2.81 -4.73
N ASN A 10 10.40 2.18 -4.57
CA ASN A 10 9.46 2.56 -3.49
C ASN A 10 9.96 2.14 -2.10
N ALA A 11 10.97 1.26 -2.03
CA ALA A 11 11.56 0.85 -0.77
C ALA A 11 12.18 2.05 -0.04
N SER A 12 11.90 2.14 1.25
CA SER A 12 12.30 3.25 2.13
C SER A 12 11.81 4.62 1.68
N ARG A 13 10.78 4.68 0.82
CA ARG A 13 10.14 5.93 0.41
C ARG A 13 8.75 6.09 1.03
N PRO A 14 8.30 7.34 1.27
CA PRO A 14 6.93 7.64 1.64
C PRO A 14 5.93 7.17 0.56
N ILE A 15 4.93 6.40 0.97
CA ILE A 15 3.79 6.01 0.16
C ILE A 15 2.53 6.62 0.81
N PRO A 16 1.80 7.53 0.15
CA PRO A 16 0.59 8.10 0.69
C PRO A 16 -0.54 7.06 0.73
N VAL A 17 -1.23 7.01 1.87
CA VAL A 17 -2.43 6.22 2.12
C VAL A 17 -3.54 7.17 2.55
N ARG A 18 -4.66 7.18 1.84
CA ARG A 18 -5.76 8.14 2.05
C ARG A 18 -7.07 7.45 2.37
N VAL A 19 -7.83 8.06 3.27
CA VAL A 19 -9.23 7.74 3.56
C VAL A 19 -10.00 9.06 3.62
N GLY A 20 -10.93 9.27 2.70
CA GLY A 20 -11.60 10.57 2.55
C GLY A 20 -10.58 11.70 2.33
N ASN A 21 -10.58 12.68 3.24
CA ASN A 21 -9.66 13.83 3.20
C ASN A 21 -8.40 13.64 4.08
N GLU A 22 -8.29 12.53 4.81
CA GLU A 22 -7.13 12.23 5.64
C GLU A 22 -6.07 11.47 4.85
N GLU A 23 -4.80 11.81 5.09
CA GLU A 23 -3.65 11.14 4.51
C GLU A 23 -2.66 10.74 5.61
N GLN A 24 -2.17 9.50 5.54
CA GLN A 24 -1.03 9.03 6.31
C GLN A 24 0.04 8.48 5.40
N THR A 25 1.27 8.47 5.92
CA THR A 25 2.42 7.92 5.19
C THR A 25 2.70 6.49 5.64
N LEU A 26 2.79 5.59 4.67
CA LEU A 26 3.32 4.24 4.83
C LEU A 26 4.76 4.21 4.31
N VAL A 27 5.70 3.67 5.08
CA VAL A 27 7.08 3.42 4.63
C VAL A 27 7.36 1.93 4.72
N LEU A 28 7.65 1.30 3.58
CA LEU A 28 7.93 -0.13 3.49
C LEU A 28 9.37 -0.36 3.02
N GLY A 29 9.99 -1.44 3.48
CA GLY A 29 11.26 -1.95 2.95
C GLY A 29 11.05 -3.01 1.87
N ASN A 30 12.12 -3.70 1.49
CA ASN A 30 12.06 -4.84 0.57
C ASN A 30 11.57 -6.14 1.23
N GLU A 31 11.55 -6.18 2.56
CA GLU A 31 11.02 -7.28 3.36
C GLU A 31 9.55 -7.03 3.74
N VAL A 32 8.81 -8.13 3.93
CA VAL A 32 7.40 -8.04 4.37
C VAL A 32 7.34 -7.59 5.81
N THR A 33 6.62 -6.51 6.06
CA THR A 33 6.35 -5.99 7.40
C THR A 33 4.87 -5.68 7.57
N THR A 34 4.43 -5.61 8.83
CA THR A 34 3.07 -5.20 9.19
C THR A 34 3.11 -3.79 9.79
N THR A 35 2.28 -2.89 9.27
CA THR A 35 2.11 -1.52 9.76
C THR A 35 0.64 -1.23 10.03
N THR A 36 0.37 -0.53 11.14
CA THR A 36 -0.97 -0.05 11.48
C THR A 36 -1.01 1.45 11.25
N LEU A 37 -1.99 1.90 10.46
CA LEU A 37 -2.32 3.30 10.22
C LEU A 37 -3.69 3.57 10.85
N HIS A 38 -3.89 4.79 11.35
CA HIS A 38 -5.06 5.15 12.16
C HIS A 38 -5.81 6.35 11.56
N PHE A 39 -6.97 6.14 10.94
CA PHE A 39 -7.78 7.22 10.37
C PHE A 39 -8.99 7.50 11.26
N ASP A 40 -9.39 8.77 11.40
CA ASP A 40 -10.60 9.14 12.15
C ASP A 40 -11.86 9.03 11.26
N ASN A 41 -11.72 9.23 9.96
CA ASN A 41 -12.78 9.06 8.94
C ASN A 41 -14.12 9.76 9.25
N PRO A 42 -14.14 11.07 9.59
CA PRO A 42 -15.36 11.77 10.00
C PRO A 42 -16.41 11.90 8.87
N THR A 43 -16.01 11.71 7.61
CA THR A 43 -16.88 11.80 6.44
C THR A 43 -17.52 10.48 6.04
N ASP A 44 -17.29 9.40 6.81
CA ASP A 44 -17.75 8.04 6.48
C ASP A 44 -17.32 7.60 5.07
N ALA A 45 -16.05 7.87 4.72
CA ALA A 45 -15.51 7.43 3.44
C ALA A 45 -15.35 5.90 3.43
N ASP A 46 -15.74 5.30 2.32
CA ASP A 46 -15.70 3.85 2.07
C ASP A 46 -14.47 3.41 1.26
N THR A 47 -13.67 4.39 0.82
CA THR A 47 -12.57 4.18 -0.12
C THR A 47 -11.22 4.44 0.56
N LEU A 48 -10.36 3.41 0.59
CA LEU A 48 -8.94 3.50 0.95
C LEU A 48 -8.10 3.58 -0.32
N VAL A 49 -7.32 4.65 -0.47
CA VAL A 49 -6.47 4.87 -1.65
C VAL A 49 -4.99 4.75 -1.28
N ILE A 50 -4.25 3.90 -1.99
CA ILE A 50 -2.80 3.75 -1.82
C ILE A 50 -2.13 3.93 -3.19
N VAL A 51 -1.25 4.92 -3.33
CA VAL A 51 -0.58 5.22 -4.61
C VAL A 51 0.94 5.23 -4.42
N PRO A 52 1.66 4.16 -4.82
CA PRO A 52 3.12 4.16 -4.81
C PRO A 52 3.67 5.24 -5.76
N PRO A 53 4.69 6.01 -5.35
CA PRO A 53 5.21 7.12 -6.16
C PRO A 53 5.98 6.68 -7.41
N GLU A 54 6.66 5.52 -7.37
CA GLU A 54 7.50 5.03 -8.48
C GLU A 54 7.16 3.59 -8.88
N PRO A 55 5.96 3.32 -9.44
CA PRO A 55 5.60 1.97 -9.86
C PRO A 55 6.42 1.53 -11.09
N VAL A 56 7.03 0.34 -11.03
CA VAL A 56 7.97 -0.17 -12.05
C VAL A 56 7.36 -1.32 -12.85
N SER A 57 7.52 -1.29 -14.17
CA SER A 57 7.09 -2.40 -15.05
C SER A 57 7.96 -3.64 -14.81
N THR A 58 7.33 -4.77 -14.48
CA THR A 58 8.02 -6.02 -14.17
C THR A 58 7.21 -7.24 -14.61
N ASN A 59 7.90 -8.36 -14.82
CA ASN A 59 7.30 -9.67 -15.07
C ASN A 59 7.20 -10.53 -13.79
N GLU A 60 7.58 -9.99 -12.64
CA GLU A 60 7.47 -10.70 -11.36
C GLU A 60 6.02 -11.09 -11.06
N GLY A 61 5.80 -12.38 -10.78
CA GLY A 61 4.47 -12.93 -10.58
C GLY A 61 3.54 -12.88 -11.80
N ASN A 62 4.08 -12.58 -13.00
CA ASN A 62 3.29 -12.51 -14.22
C ASN A 62 3.07 -13.88 -14.86
N ILE A 63 1.99 -14.02 -15.62
CA ILE A 63 1.67 -15.24 -16.37
C ILE A 63 2.32 -15.11 -17.76
N LEU A 64 2.93 -16.19 -18.26
CA LEU A 64 3.55 -16.22 -19.57
C LEU A 64 2.57 -15.75 -20.66
N GLY A 65 3.02 -14.86 -21.55
CA GLY A 65 2.21 -14.30 -22.63
C GLY A 65 1.43 -13.03 -22.29
N HIS A 66 1.49 -12.54 -21.04
CA HIS A 66 0.91 -11.26 -20.65
C HIS A 66 1.94 -10.12 -20.66
N SER A 67 1.49 -8.90 -20.92
CA SER A 67 2.32 -7.70 -20.80
C SER A 67 2.80 -7.52 -19.34
N PRO A 68 4.00 -6.94 -19.12
CA PRO A 68 4.50 -6.62 -17.78
C PRO A 68 3.52 -5.76 -16.98
N ARG A 69 3.42 -6.01 -15.67
CA ARG A 69 2.59 -5.24 -14.75
C ARG A 69 3.43 -4.17 -14.07
N LYS A 70 2.81 -3.04 -13.75
CA LYS A 70 3.45 -2.03 -12.90
C LYS A 70 3.27 -2.41 -11.43
N LEU A 71 4.36 -2.70 -10.74
CA LEU A 71 4.36 -2.99 -9.30
C LEU A 71 5.03 -1.86 -8.53
N GLY A 72 4.38 -1.43 -7.45
CA GLY A 72 4.96 -0.48 -6.48
C GLY A 72 4.95 -1.03 -5.04
N ILE A 73 4.00 -1.92 -4.73
CA ILE A 73 3.86 -2.62 -3.45
C ILE A 73 3.55 -4.08 -3.73
N GLY A 74 4.21 -4.99 -3.02
CA GLY A 74 3.79 -6.38 -2.88
C GLY A 74 2.87 -6.52 -1.68
N MET A 75 1.56 -6.50 -1.91
CA MET A 75 0.55 -6.61 -0.86
C MET A 75 0.38 -8.06 -0.42
N VAL A 76 0.43 -8.30 0.90
CA VAL A 76 0.14 -9.63 1.49
C VAL A 76 -1.24 -9.64 2.14
N GLU A 77 -1.54 -8.62 2.95
CA GLU A 77 -2.81 -8.52 3.67
C GLU A 77 -3.19 -7.05 3.92
N ILE A 78 -4.48 -6.76 3.82
CA ILE A 78 -5.07 -5.53 4.35
C ILE A 78 -6.24 -5.92 5.25
N LYS A 79 -6.26 -5.36 6.46
CA LYS A 79 -7.36 -5.51 7.40
C LYS A 79 -7.81 -4.13 7.89
N VAL A 80 -9.07 -3.80 7.65
CA VAL A 80 -9.74 -2.65 8.25
C VAL A 80 -10.42 -3.15 9.54
N VAL A 81 -10.12 -2.51 10.65
CA VAL A 81 -10.68 -2.84 11.97
C VAL A 81 -11.12 -1.55 12.63
N GLU A 82 -12.16 -1.64 13.46
CA GLU A 82 -12.51 -0.56 14.37
C GLU A 82 -11.33 -0.30 15.33
N ARG A 83 -11.13 0.96 15.68
CA ARG A 83 -10.14 1.34 16.67
C ARG A 83 -10.68 0.94 18.05
N GLU A 84 -9.98 0.06 18.76
CA GLU A 84 -10.20 -0.11 20.19
C GLU A 84 -9.86 1.23 20.87
N GLY A 85 -10.83 1.76 21.63
CA GLY A 85 -10.77 3.08 22.28
C GLY A 85 -9.69 3.18 23.35
#